data_AF-A0A6I5HUJ0-F1
#
_entry.id   AF-A0A6I5HUJ0-F1
#
_cell.length_a   1.000
_cell.length_b   1.000
_cell.length_c   1.000
_cell.angle_alpha   90.00
_cell.angle_beta   90.00
_cell.angle_gamma   90.00
#
_symmetry.space_group_name_H-M   'P 1'
#
loop_
_entity.id
_entity.type
_entity.pdbx_description
1 polymer ?
#
loop_
_entity_poly.entity_id
_entity_poly.type
_entity_poly.pdbx_seq_one_letter_code
_entity_poly.pdbx_strand_id
1 'polypeptide(L)' 'MTIHTIDAANAPALGDVRAAGKDDVIRVRRSAAERKDFAKYWEAVGVAFVRGAVVDVRNQEES' A
#
# COMPACT_ATOMS: atom_id res chain seq x y z
N MET A 1 -13.32 5.31 5.71
CA MET A 1 -11.99 5.65 5.19
C MET A 1 -10.95 4.83 5.93
N THR A 2 -10.49 3.74 5.30
CA THR A 2 -9.49 2.83 5.87
C THR A 2 -8.12 3.18 5.30
N ILE A 3 -7.09 3.16 6.16
CA ILE A 3 -5.72 3.43 5.73
C ILE A 3 -4.91 2.14 5.85
N HIS A 4 -4.49 1.62 4.70
CA HIS A 4 -3.61 0.46 4.60
C HIS A 4 -2.17 0.93 4.49
N THR A 5 -1.34 0.65 5.49
CA THR A 5 0.08 1.01 5.47
C THR A 5 0.93 -0.18 5.09
N ILE A 6 1.83 0.00 4.12
CA ILE A 6 2.80 -1.01 3.68
C ILE A 6 4.20 -0.47 3.96
N ASP A 7 4.97 -1.21 4.75
CA ASP A 7 6.38 -0.95 5.09
C ASP A 7 7.18 -2.26 5.16
N ALA A 8 8.50 -2.17 5.40
CA ALA A 8 9.39 -3.33 5.44
C ALA A 8 8.93 -4.42 6.43
N ALA A 9 8.41 -4.01 7.59
CA ALA A 9 8.03 -4.92 8.66
C ALA A 9 6.54 -5.30 8.59
N ASN A 10 5.66 -4.33 8.29
CA ASN A 10 4.22 -4.52 8.33
C ASN A 10 3.58 -4.31 6.96
N ALA A 11 2.69 -5.24 6.60
CA ALA A 11 1.80 -5.04 5.49
C ALA A 11 0.48 -5.78 5.74
N PRO A 12 -0.68 -5.17 5.41
CA PRO A 12 -1.99 -5.81 5.47
C PRO A 12 -2.09 -6.96 4.47
N ALA A 13 -3.09 -7.82 4.58
CA ALA A 13 -3.20 -8.92 3.63
C ALA A 13 -3.37 -8.38 2.18
N LEU A 14 -2.74 -9.07 1.23
CA LEU A 14 -2.84 -8.70 -0.19
C LEU A 14 -4.29 -8.63 -0.70
N GLY A 15 -5.19 -9.42 -0.11
CA GLY A 15 -6.63 -9.39 -0.41
C GLY A 15 -7.26 -8.05 -0.03
N ASP A 16 -6.93 -7.51 1.15
CA ASP A 16 -7.43 -6.23 1.63
C ASP A 16 -6.94 -5.08 0.76
N VAL A 17 -5.64 -5.09 0.40
CA VAL A 17 -5.07 -4.09 -0.51
C VAL A 17 -5.79 -4.10 -1.85
N ARG A 18 -6.07 -5.28 -2.43
CA ARG A 18 -6.81 -5.38 -3.69
C ARG A 18 -8.28 -4.98 -3.58
N ALA A 19 -8.88 -5.13 -2.40
CA ALA A 19 -10.27 -4.80 -2.15
C ALA A 19 -10.49 -3.30 -1.91
N ALA A 20 -9.44 -2.57 -1.54
CA ALA A 20 -9.47 -1.13 -1.34
C ALA A 20 -9.96 -0.39 -2.60
N GLY A 21 -10.79 0.63 -2.38
CA GLY A 21 -11.41 1.41 -3.45
C GLY A 21 -11.45 2.90 -3.13
N LYS A 22 -12.35 3.62 -3.80
CA LYS A 22 -12.56 5.09 -3.74
C LYS A 22 -12.41 5.75 -2.35
N ASP A 23 -12.83 5.09 -1.28
CA ASP A 23 -12.85 5.66 0.08
C ASP A 23 -11.65 5.22 0.94
N ASP A 24 -10.70 4.49 0.36
CA ASP A 24 -9.54 3.94 1.06
C ASP A 24 -8.23 4.59 0.60
N VAL A 25 -7.26 4.57 1.49
CA VAL A 25 -5.91 5.09 1.25
C VAL A 25 -4.90 3.97 1.41
N ILE A 26 -4.10 3.73 0.38
CA ILE A 26 -2.93 2.86 0.47
C ILE A 26 -1.69 3.74 0.67
N ARG A 27 -1.11 3.68 1.87
CA ARG A 27 0.15 4.35 2.19
C ARG A 27 1.30 3.39 1.98
N VAL A 28 2.15 3.68 1.01
CA VAL A 28 3.36 2.90 0.71
C VAL A 28 4.57 3.65 1.23
N ARG A 29 5.23 3.12 2.26
CA ARG A 29 6.52 3.64 2.71
C ARG A 29 7.63 3.17 1.77
N ARG A 30 8.69 3.97 1.59
CA ARG A 30 9.85 3.55 0.78
C ARG A 30 10.48 2.23 1.24
N SER A 31 10.48 1.98 2.54
CA SER A 31 10.95 0.72 3.13
C SER A 31 10.13 -0.50 2.68
N ALA A 32 8.91 -0.32 2.15
CA ALA A 32 8.17 -1.41 1.52
C ALA A 32 8.95 -2.07 0.37
N ALA A 33 9.80 -1.31 -0.34
CA ALA A 33 10.63 -1.82 -1.42
C ALA A 33 11.67 -2.85 -0.94
N GLU A 34 11.97 -2.90 0.35
CA GLU A 34 12.88 -3.88 0.97
C GLU A 34 12.20 -5.24 1.19
N ARG A 35 10.87 -5.33 1.06
CA ARG A 35 10.13 -6.60 1.19
C ARG A 35 10.41 -7.50 0.00
N LYS A 36 10.62 -8.79 0.26
CA LYS A 36 10.75 -9.82 -0.80
C LYS A 36 9.48 -9.97 -1.64
N ASP A 37 8.32 -9.72 -1.04
CA ASP A 37 7.00 -9.75 -1.66
C ASP A 37 6.53 -8.38 -2.20
N PHE A 38 7.41 -7.37 -2.24
CA PHE A 38 7.05 -6.02 -2.67
C PHE A 38 6.36 -5.98 -4.03
N ALA A 39 6.84 -6.75 -5.01
CA ALA A 39 6.22 -6.82 -6.34
C ALA A 39 4.73 -7.22 -6.26
N LYS A 40 4.37 -8.18 -5.40
CA LYS A 40 2.98 -8.61 -5.21
C LYS A 40 2.13 -7.51 -4.56
N TYR A 41 2.71 -6.80 -3.61
CA TYR A 41 2.05 -5.65 -2.99
C TYR A 41 1.88 -4.50 -3.97
N TRP A 42 2.88 -4.23 -4.80
CA TRP A 42 2.81 -3.18 -5.82
C TRP A 42 1.73 -3.47 -6.86
N GLU A 43 1.58 -4.73 -7.28
CA GLU A 43 0.45 -5.13 -8.12
C GLU A 43 -0.90 -4.93 -7.42
N ALA A 44 -1.01 -5.30 -6.14
CA ALA A 44 -2.24 -5.09 -5.36
C ALA A 44 -2.58 -3.60 -5.21
N VAL A 45 -1.57 -2.76 -4.99
CA VAL A 45 -1.69 -1.29 -4.96
C VAL A 45 -2.20 -0.76 -6.30
N GLY A 46 -1.67 -1.27 -7.41
CA GLY A 46 -2.13 -0.91 -8.76
C GLY A 46 -3.61 -1.26 -8.98
N VAL A 47 -4.05 -2.44 -8.52
CA VAL A 47 -5.47 -2.82 -8.55
C VAL A 47 -6.32 -1.85 -7.71
N ALA A 48 -5.90 -1.54 -6.49
CA ALA A 48 -6.59 -0.59 -5.61
C ALA A 48 -6.73 0.79 -6.26
N PHE A 49 -5.65 1.27 -6.86
CA PHE A 49 -5.60 2.56 -7.56
C PHE A 49 -6.61 2.61 -8.71
N VAL A 50 -6.68 1.58 -9.53
CA VAL A 50 -7.69 1.47 -10.61
C VAL A 50 -9.12 1.47 -10.07
N ARG A 51 -9.34 0.94 -8.86
CA ARG A 51 -10.65 0.98 -8.16
C ARG A 51 -10.96 2.32 -7.51
N GLY A 52 -10.05 3.28 -7.61
CA GLY A 52 -10.20 4.64 -7.10
C GLY A 52 -9.55 4.88 -5.74
N ALA A 53 -8.83 3.92 -5.17
CA ALA A 53 -8.10 4.13 -3.93
C ALA A 53 -7.01 5.18 -4.09
N VAL A 54 -6.80 5.99 -3.06
CA VAL A 54 -5.73 6.98 -3.04
C VAL A 54 -4.43 6.28 -2.68
N VAL A 55 -3.42 6.38 -3.55
CA VAL A 55 -2.09 5.83 -3.29
C VAL A 55 -1.15 6.97 -2.88
N ASP A 56 -0.63 6.87 -1.66
CA ASP A 56 0.25 7.86 -1.02
C ASP A 56 1.62 7.22 -0.79
N VAL A 57 2.59 7.51 -1.67
CA VAL A 57 3.95 7.01 -1.54
C VAL A 57 4.77 8.01 -0.73
N ARG A 58 5.14 7.63 0.50
CA ARG A 58 5.89 8.50 1.41
C ARG A 58 7.35 8.09 1.53
N ASN A 59 8.22 9.10 1.41
CA ASN A 59 9.67 8.95 1.55
C ASN A 59 10.17 9.26 2.98
N GLN A 60 9.29 9.55 3.94
CA GLN A 60 9.70 10.18 5.19
C GLN A 60 9.99 9.18 6.31
N GLU A 61 11.26 9.16 6.72
CA GLU A 61 11.70 8.94 8.09
C GLU A 61 11.12 10.09 8.92
N GLU A 62 10.02 9.87 9.65
CA GLU A 62 9.59 10.83 10.66
C GLU A 62 10.65 10.80 11.77
N SER A 63 11.59 11.75 11.69
CA SER A 63 12.52 12.13 12.77
C SER A 63 11.77 12.75 13.95
#